data_AF-A0A353EQZ1-F1
#
_entry.id   AF-A0A353EQZ1-F1
#
_cell.length_a   1.000
_cell.length_b   1.000
_cell.length_c   1.000
_cell.angle_alpha   90.00
_cell.angle_beta   90.00
_cell.angle_gamma   90.00
#
_symmetry.space_group_name_H-M   'P 1'
#
loop_
_entity.id
_entity.type
_entity.pdbx_description
1 polymer ?
#
loop_
_entity_poly.entity_id
_entity_poly.type
_entity_poly.pdbx_seq_one_letter_code
_entity_poly.pdbx_strand_id
1 'polypeptide(L)'
;MSYVKALKCRECGHEYPKQPTHVCEFCFGPLEVVYDYEGIKKILTKELIGSRGPNMWRYKELLPIDNDPTVGKQVGFTPLRRASRLARLLGVSELYIKNDAVNYPTLSFKDRVVSVALSKAKEFGFKVVACASTGNLANSVAANAAAADLESFVFVPYDLEATKILGTMIYGTNLIGIHGTYDEVNRLCSEIAGKYKWAFVNINMRPYYAEGSKSMGYEIVEQLGWNTPKHVVVPMASGSLLTKIDKSFQEFHKIGLLKTNEAKIYGAQATGCSPISTAVKNNWDIFKPVKPNTIAKSLAIGNPADGFYAAKTVHQTGGWCEDVSDEEVIAGIRVLAETEGIFAETAGGVTVGVAKKLIEQGRIPKNESIVLCITGNGLKTQEAVRLGKPPVIKPSLTEFDALVKDKIK
;
A
#
# COMPACT_ATOMS: atom_id res chain seq x y z
N MET A 1 17.13 6.20 21.11
CA MET A 1 16.96 4.88 21.77
C MET A 1 16.10 4.03 20.85
N SER A 2 16.56 2.84 20.52
CA SER A 2 15.80 1.89 19.69
C SER A 2 14.76 1.15 20.54
N TYR A 3 13.54 1.05 20.02
CA TYR A 3 12.50 0.18 20.58
C TYR A 3 12.41 -1.16 19.88
N VAL A 4 13.28 -1.44 18.90
CA VAL A 4 13.34 -2.73 18.21
C VAL A 4 14.22 -3.67 19.03
N LYS A 5 13.64 -4.79 19.48
CA LYS A 5 14.35 -5.82 20.25
C LYS A 5 15.04 -6.83 19.32
N ALA A 6 14.27 -7.41 18.40
CA ALA A 6 14.69 -8.54 17.59
C ALA A 6 13.82 -8.66 16.32
N LEU A 7 14.17 -9.61 15.46
CA LEU A 7 13.26 -10.20 14.50
C LEU A 7 12.74 -11.52 15.06
N LYS A 8 11.54 -11.94 14.67
CA LYS A 8 10.93 -13.21 15.09
C LYS A 8 10.22 -13.89 13.94
N CYS A 9 10.38 -15.20 13.80
CA CYS A 9 9.63 -15.97 12.82
C CYS A 9 8.15 -16.03 13.20
N ARG A 10 7.28 -15.74 12.24
CA ARG A 10 5.82 -15.76 12.44
C ARG A 10 5.25 -17.16 12.63
N GLU A 11 5.96 -18.19 12.18
CA GLU A 11 5.52 -19.58 12.25
C GLU A 11 6.08 -20.30 13.48
N CYS A 12 7.40 -20.44 13.60
CA CYS A 12 8.01 -21.21 14.70
C CYS A 12 8.39 -20.36 15.91
N GLY A 13 8.30 -19.03 15.83
CA GLY A 13 8.64 -18.14 16.94
C GLY A 13 10.13 -17.99 17.24
N HIS A 14 11.03 -18.58 16.43
CA HIS A 14 12.48 -18.40 16.60
C HIS A 14 12.88 -16.92 16.48
N GLU A 15 13.75 -16.46 17.36
CA GLU A 15 14.22 -15.07 17.41
C GLU A 15 15.56 -14.90 16.70
N TYR A 16 15.72 -13.79 16.00
CA TYR A 16 16.92 -13.43 15.27
C TYR A 16 17.40 -12.04 15.69
N PRO A 17 18.72 -11.77 15.64
CA PRO A 17 19.22 -10.43 15.83
C PRO A 17 18.70 -9.49 14.73
N LYS A 18 18.81 -8.19 14.99
CA LYS A 18 18.48 -7.14 14.02
C LYS A 18 19.48 -7.16 12.88
N GLN A 19 19.17 -7.92 11.84
CA GLN A 19 20.04 -8.11 10.68
C GLN A 19 19.23 -8.09 9.38
N PRO A 20 19.86 -7.90 8.21
CA PRO A 20 19.20 -7.91 6.92
C PRO A 20 18.89 -9.35 6.49
N THR A 21 17.90 -9.94 7.14
CA THR A 21 17.36 -11.28 6.83
C THR A 21 15.83 -11.22 6.83
N HIS A 22 15.21 -12.11 6.07
CA HIS A 22 13.76 -12.09 5.83
C HIS A 22 13.06 -13.44 6.00
N VAL A 23 13.83 -14.52 6.08
CA VAL A 23 13.34 -15.89 6.12
C VAL A 23 13.98 -16.61 7.31
N CYS A 24 13.17 -17.42 7.99
CA CYS A 24 13.63 -18.29 9.06
C CYS A 24 14.40 -19.48 8.47
N GLU A 25 15.61 -19.75 8.96
CA GLU A 25 16.43 -20.87 8.48
C GLU A 25 15.90 -22.25 8.92
N PHE A 26 15.06 -22.30 9.97
CA PHE A 26 14.53 -23.56 10.51
C PHE A 26 13.23 -24.02 9.85
N CYS A 27 12.35 -23.09 9.46
CA CYS A 27 11.02 -23.43 8.95
C CYS A 27 10.61 -22.66 7.69
N PHE A 28 11.52 -21.84 7.13
CA PHE A 28 11.27 -21.00 5.95
C PHE A 28 10.12 -19.99 6.10
N GLY A 29 9.61 -19.80 7.31
CA GLY A 29 8.57 -18.81 7.62
C GLY A 29 9.11 -17.37 7.57
N PRO A 30 8.27 -16.38 7.25
CA PRO A 30 8.68 -14.99 7.19
C PRO A 30 8.99 -14.44 8.59
N LEU A 31 9.92 -13.48 8.63
CA LEU A 31 10.30 -12.79 9.85
C LEU A 31 9.52 -11.48 10.03
N GLU A 32 9.28 -11.12 11.28
CA GLU A 32 8.60 -9.88 11.69
C GLU A 32 9.37 -9.18 12.81
N VAL A 33 9.27 -7.85 12.87
CA VAL A 33 9.95 -7.03 13.87
C VAL A 33 9.25 -7.13 15.23
N VAL A 34 10.04 -7.35 16.28
CA VAL A 34 9.62 -7.36 17.69
C VAL A 34 9.98 -6.04 18.36
N TYR A 35 8.98 -5.38 18.97
CA TYR A 35 9.13 -4.08 19.64
C TYR A 35 9.04 -4.17 21.16
N ASP A 36 9.68 -3.22 21.84
CA ASP A 36 9.51 -2.95 23.26
C ASP A 36 8.26 -2.10 23.55
N TYR A 37 7.08 -2.69 23.44
CA TYR A 37 5.82 -1.96 23.66
C TYR A 37 5.71 -1.34 25.05
N GLU A 38 6.25 -1.97 26.09
CA GLU A 38 6.26 -1.42 27.45
C GLU A 38 7.15 -0.17 27.55
N GLY A 39 8.29 -0.16 26.85
CA GLY A 39 9.12 1.04 26.71
C GLY A 39 8.42 2.14 25.93
N ILE A 40 7.81 1.80 24.79
CA ILE A 40 7.08 2.75 23.93
C ILE A 40 5.91 3.39 24.69
N LYS A 41 5.15 2.60 25.46
CA LYS A 41 3.98 3.07 26.22
C LYS A 41 4.33 4.16 27.24
N LYS A 42 5.55 4.15 27.79
CA LYS A 42 5.99 5.13 28.80
C LYS A 42 6.29 6.51 28.23
N ILE A 43 6.53 6.61 26.92
CA ILE A 43 7.09 7.82 26.29
C ILE A 43 6.25 8.33 25.12
N LEU A 44 5.59 7.45 24.36
CA LEU A 44 4.82 7.86 23.20
C LEU A 44 3.41 8.27 23.62
N THR A 45 3.14 9.58 23.61
CA THR A 45 1.82 10.16 23.90
C THR A 45 1.22 10.83 22.67
N LYS A 46 -0.08 11.15 22.74
CA LYS A 46 -0.79 11.89 21.68
C LYS A 46 -0.19 13.28 21.47
N GLU A 47 0.21 13.93 22.56
CA GLU A 47 0.83 15.25 22.58
C GLU A 47 2.22 15.22 21.94
N LEU A 48 3.02 14.20 22.23
CA LEU A 48 4.34 14.02 21.62
C LEU A 48 4.25 13.73 20.11
N ILE A 49 3.27 12.93 19.70
CA ILE A 49 2.98 12.74 18.26
C ILE A 49 2.55 14.08 17.65
N GLY A 50 1.66 14.81 18.33
CA GLY A 50 1.14 16.12 17.94
C GLY A 50 2.21 17.20 17.80
N SER A 51 3.28 17.15 18.59
CA SER A 51 4.38 18.13 18.56
C SER A 51 5.36 17.94 17.40
N ARG A 52 5.24 16.84 16.64
CA ARG A 52 6.10 16.51 15.50
C ARG A 52 5.47 16.96 14.19
N GLY A 53 6.31 17.12 13.16
CA GLY A 53 5.85 17.49 11.82
C GLY A 53 4.89 16.46 11.20
N PRO A 54 4.05 16.90 10.24
CA PRO A 54 3.07 16.06 9.57
C PRO A 54 3.74 15.12 8.56
N ASN A 55 4.35 14.04 9.05
CA ASN A 55 4.91 12.95 8.24
C ASN A 55 4.79 11.62 8.98
N MET A 56 5.09 10.50 8.31
CA MET A 56 4.98 9.16 8.90
C MET A 56 5.95 8.93 10.08
N TRP A 57 7.06 9.69 10.15
CA TRP A 57 8.07 9.53 11.18
C TRP A 57 7.67 10.11 12.53
N ARG A 58 6.52 10.77 12.60
CA ARG A 58 5.93 11.15 13.88
C ARG A 58 5.59 9.94 14.76
N TYR A 59 5.55 8.73 14.20
CA TYR A 59 5.38 7.45 14.90
C TYR A 59 6.69 6.63 14.99
N LYS A 60 7.86 7.26 14.93
CA LYS A 60 9.17 6.57 14.79
C LYS A 60 9.42 5.44 15.80
N GLU A 61 8.88 5.54 17.01
CA GLU A 61 9.03 4.53 18.06
C GLU A 61 8.31 3.21 17.73
N LEU A 62 7.29 3.27 16.88
CA LEU A 62 6.58 2.12 16.35
C LEU A 62 7.06 1.74 14.94
N LEU A 63 8.17 2.31 14.47
CA LEU A 63 8.81 1.97 13.20
C LEU A 63 10.20 1.40 13.45
N PRO A 64 10.71 0.52 12.58
CA PRO A 64 11.83 -0.34 12.94
C PRO A 64 13.19 0.30 12.61
N ILE A 65 13.42 1.49 13.16
CA ILE A 65 14.67 2.25 13.07
C ILE A 65 15.30 2.39 14.46
N ASP A 66 16.63 2.32 14.52
CA ASP A 66 17.39 2.46 15.76
C ASP A 66 17.78 3.92 16.05
N ASN A 67 17.98 4.69 14.97
CA ASN A 67 18.39 6.09 14.96
C ASN A 67 17.29 6.99 14.39
N ASP A 68 17.56 8.29 14.23
CA ASP A 68 16.64 9.19 13.55
C ASP A 68 16.49 8.84 12.06
N PRO A 69 15.30 9.06 11.47
CA PRO A 69 15.03 8.71 10.09
C PRO A 69 15.89 9.52 9.12
N THR A 70 16.58 8.82 8.22
CA THR A 70 17.49 9.43 7.26
C THR A 70 16.89 9.59 5.86
N VAL A 71 15.84 8.85 5.52
CA VAL A 71 15.20 8.84 4.20
C VAL A 71 13.70 9.13 4.33
N GLY A 72 13.12 9.82 3.34
CA GLY A 72 11.67 10.01 3.27
C GLY A 72 11.09 10.90 4.37
N LYS A 73 11.79 11.97 4.80
CA LYS A 73 11.32 12.86 5.87
C LYS A 73 9.99 13.58 5.58
N GLN A 74 9.59 13.64 4.31
CA GLN A 74 8.33 14.26 3.84
C GLN A 74 7.22 13.23 3.57
N VAL A 75 7.52 11.93 3.75
CA VAL A 75 6.61 10.84 3.37
C VAL A 75 5.50 10.69 4.40
N GLY A 76 4.30 10.36 3.93
CA GLY A 76 3.15 10.10 4.78
C GLY A 76 2.42 11.36 5.20
N PHE A 77 1.67 11.23 6.28
CA PHE A 77 0.62 12.16 6.73
C PHE A 77 -0.30 12.64 5.60
N THR A 78 -0.64 11.71 4.70
CA THR A 78 -1.44 12.00 3.52
C THR A 78 -2.88 12.36 3.91
N PRO A 79 -3.64 13.09 3.06
CA PRO A 79 -4.99 13.49 3.40
C PRO A 79 -5.90 12.30 3.72
N LEU A 80 -6.64 12.41 4.82
CA LEU A 80 -7.85 11.64 5.09
C LEU A 80 -9.05 12.57 4.83
N ARG A 81 -9.74 12.38 3.70
CA ARG A 81 -10.81 13.29 3.27
C ARG A 81 -12.17 12.63 3.44
N ARG A 82 -13.12 13.33 4.05
CA ARG A 82 -14.53 12.92 4.04
C ARG A 82 -15.06 13.02 2.60
N ALA A 83 -15.62 11.94 2.10
CA ALA A 83 -16.06 11.79 0.71
C ALA A 83 -17.58 11.82 0.59
N SER A 84 -18.16 13.00 0.78
CA SER A 84 -19.62 13.15 0.91
C SER A 84 -20.40 12.87 -0.37
N ARG A 85 -19.82 13.11 -1.56
CA ARG A 85 -20.50 12.87 -2.84
C ARG A 85 -20.48 11.38 -3.17
N LEU A 86 -19.35 10.71 -2.95
CA LEU A 86 -19.22 9.27 -3.07
C LEU A 86 -20.08 8.55 -2.03
N ALA A 87 -20.11 9.02 -0.78
CA ALA A 87 -20.98 8.46 0.27
C ALA A 87 -22.45 8.47 -0.16
N ARG A 88 -22.92 9.62 -0.69
CA ARG A 88 -24.29 9.76 -1.22
C ARG A 88 -24.56 8.79 -2.38
N LEU A 89 -23.61 8.68 -3.31
CA LEU A 89 -23.73 7.77 -4.46
C LEU A 89 -23.80 6.30 -4.03
N LEU A 90 -23.03 5.90 -3.02
CA LEU A 90 -23.02 4.54 -2.47
C LEU A 90 -24.12 4.29 -1.43
N GLY A 91 -24.89 5.32 -1.06
CA GLY A 91 -25.97 5.22 -0.07
C GLY A 91 -25.49 4.95 1.35
N VAL A 92 -24.32 5.48 1.73
CA VAL A 92 -23.74 5.35 3.08
C VAL A 92 -23.66 6.70 3.80
N SER A 93 -23.73 6.66 5.13
CA SER A 93 -23.76 7.85 5.99
C SER A 93 -22.40 8.53 6.14
N GLU A 94 -21.32 7.73 6.20
CA GLU A 94 -19.99 8.22 6.52
C GLU A 94 -18.90 7.45 5.78
N LEU A 95 -18.20 8.14 4.88
CA LEU A 95 -17.13 7.60 4.06
C LEU A 95 -15.94 8.57 4.06
N TYR A 96 -14.74 8.00 4.19
CA TYR A 96 -13.48 8.72 4.09
C TYR A 96 -12.56 8.04 3.07
N ILE A 97 -11.72 8.84 2.45
CA ILE A 97 -10.64 8.40 1.55
C ILE A 97 -9.31 8.69 2.22
N LYS A 98 -8.52 7.64 2.48
CA LYS A 98 -7.11 7.78 2.85
C LYS A 98 -6.28 7.81 1.57
N ASN A 99 -5.76 8.98 1.20
CA ASN A 99 -5.27 9.25 -0.15
C ASN A 99 -3.74 9.24 -0.26
N ASP A 100 -3.15 8.07 -0.48
CA ASP A 100 -1.73 7.93 -0.80
C ASP A 100 -1.39 8.16 -2.29
N ALA A 101 -2.38 8.46 -3.14
CA ALA A 101 -2.15 8.92 -4.51
C ALA A 101 -1.46 10.29 -4.59
N VAL A 102 -1.32 10.99 -3.46
CA VAL A 102 -0.57 12.25 -3.33
C VAL A 102 0.60 12.13 -2.36
N ASN A 103 1.00 10.90 -2.03
CA ASN A 103 2.14 10.68 -1.13
C ASN A 103 3.44 11.10 -1.81
N TYR A 104 4.17 12.05 -1.24
CA TYR A 104 5.47 12.46 -1.77
C TYR A 104 6.53 11.39 -1.45
N PRO A 105 7.55 11.14 -2.30
CA PRO A 105 7.82 11.81 -3.58
C PRO A 105 7.14 11.19 -4.81
N THR A 106 6.71 9.92 -4.77
CA THR A 106 6.36 9.20 -5.99
C THR A 106 4.88 8.97 -6.19
N LEU A 107 4.03 9.64 -5.41
CA LEU A 107 2.58 9.61 -5.54
C LEU A 107 2.01 8.20 -5.33
N SER A 108 2.60 7.45 -4.38
CA SER A 108 2.10 6.13 -4.00
C SER A 108 2.42 5.74 -2.55
N PHE A 109 1.68 4.76 -2.04
CA PHE A 109 1.92 4.22 -0.70
C PHE A 109 3.31 3.58 -0.54
N LYS A 110 3.97 3.23 -1.66
CA LYS A 110 5.29 2.58 -1.64
C LYS A 110 6.36 3.46 -1.00
N ASP A 111 6.18 4.77 -1.03
CA ASP A 111 7.08 5.70 -0.36
C ASP A 111 7.19 5.42 1.15
N ARG A 112 6.10 4.98 1.81
CA ARG A 112 6.13 4.67 3.25
C ARG A 112 7.07 3.52 3.58
N VAL A 113 6.88 2.42 2.86
CA VAL A 113 7.60 1.16 3.08
C VAL A 113 9.06 1.27 2.64
N VAL A 114 9.32 2.01 1.56
CA VAL A 114 10.69 2.28 1.08
C VAL A 114 11.44 3.21 2.02
N SER A 115 10.79 4.23 2.59
CA SER A 115 11.43 5.16 3.54
C SER A 115 11.97 4.43 4.78
N VAL A 116 11.19 3.49 5.31
CA VAL A 116 11.64 2.60 6.40
C VAL A 116 12.79 1.71 5.95
N ALA A 117 12.63 1.02 4.83
CA ALA A 117 13.65 0.11 4.34
C ALA A 117 14.99 0.80 4.08
N LEU A 118 14.98 1.99 3.46
CA LEU A 118 16.23 2.70 3.12
C LEU A 118 16.85 3.36 4.35
N SER A 119 16.06 3.90 5.27
CA SER A 119 16.60 4.40 6.55
C SER A 119 17.28 3.27 7.32
N LYS A 120 16.65 2.09 7.37
CA LYS A 120 17.23 0.91 8.00
C LYS A 120 18.44 0.36 7.25
N ALA A 121 18.45 0.44 5.92
CA ALA A 121 19.60 0.06 5.11
C ALA A 121 20.83 0.93 5.42
N LYS A 122 20.65 2.25 5.61
CA LYS A 122 21.73 3.15 6.04
C LYS A 122 22.26 2.80 7.43
N GLU A 123 21.40 2.44 8.37
CA GLU A 123 21.83 1.98 9.71
C GLU A 123 22.70 0.72 9.64
N PHE A 124 22.40 -0.20 8.71
CA PHE A 124 23.23 -1.39 8.47
C PHE A 124 24.48 -1.13 7.62
N GLY A 125 24.71 0.13 7.22
CA GLY A 125 25.87 0.53 6.43
C GLY A 125 25.83 0.08 4.97
N PHE A 126 24.64 -0.16 4.41
CA PHE A 126 24.49 -0.41 2.98
C PHE A 126 24.71 0.89 2.19
N LYS A 127 25.45 0.77 1.08
CA LYS A 127 25.66 1.84 0.09
C LYS A 127 24.79 1.66 -1.15
N VAL A 128 24.37 0.42 -1.41
CA VAL A 128 23.58 0.03 -2.57
C VAL A 128 22.22 -0.49 -2.11
N VAL A 129 21.16 0.06 -2.69
CA VAL A 129 19.77 -0.39 -2.50
C VAL A 129 19.22 -0.91 -3.82
N ALA A 130 18.36 -1.92 -3.75
CA ALA A 130 17.84 -2.56 -4.94
C ALA A 130 16.41 -3.04 -4.79
N CYS A 131 15.72 -3.22 -5.92
CA CYS A 131 14.46 -3.96 -5.96
C CYS A 131 14.22 -4.67 -7.29
N ALA A 132 13.46 -5.76 -7.23
CA ALA A 132 12.84 -6.37 -8.40
C ALA A 132 11.41 -5.85 -8.54
N SER A 133 11.17 -4.89 -9.44
CA SER A 133 9.83 -4.31 -9.64
C SER A 133 9.74 -3.48 -10.90
N THR A 134 8.55 -3.44 -11.50
CA THR A 134 8.26 -2.70 -12.73
C THR A 134 7.28 -1.52 -12.51
N GLY A 135 6.95 -1.21 -11.25
CA GLY A 135 5.87 -0.26 -10.90
C GLY A 135 6.19 0.64 -9.71
N ASN A 136 5.20 0.89 -8.86
CA ASN A 136 5.30 1.86 -7.75
C ASN A 136 6.51 1.64 -6.82
N LEU A 137 6.92 0.39 -6.59
CA LEU A 137 8.09 0.10 -5.76
C LEU A 137 9.39 0.56 -6.44
N ALA A 138 9.53 0.33 -7.75
CA ALA A 138 10.69 0.78 -8.51
C ALA A 138 10.85 2.30 -8.49
N ASN A 139 9.77 3.04 -8.78
CA ASN A 139 9.82 4.51 -8.72
C ASN A 139 10.21 4.98 -7.32
N SER A 140 9.62 4.39 -6.29
CA SER A 140 9.85 4.80 -4.90
C SER A 140 11.29 4.52 -4.45
N VAL A 141 11.85 3.34 -4.78
CA VAL A 141 13.26 3.02 -4.51
C VAL A 141 14.19 3.98 -5.24
N ALA A 142 13.97 4.19 -6.54
CA ALA A 142 14.80 5.08 -7.35
C ALA A 142 14.79 6.52 -6.82
N ALA A 143 13.60 7.08 -6.57
CA ALA A 143 13.45 8.46 -6.08
C ALA A 143 14.01 8.65 -4.67
N ASN A 144 13.70 7.75 -3.73
CA ASN A 144 14.18 7.88 -2.35
C ASN A 144 15.69 7.59 -2.24
N ALA A 145 16.24 6.72 -3.07
CA ALA A 145 17.68 6.49 -3.13
C ALA A 145 18.43 7.72 -3.67
N ALA A 146 17.94 8.30 -4.76
CA ALA A 146 18.48 9.54 -5.32
C ALA A 146 18.47 10.68 -4.29
N ALA A 147 17.34 10.89 -3.62
CA ALA A 147 17.22 11.91 -2.57
C ALA A 147 18.10 11.63 -1.33
N ALA A 148 18.51 10.38 -1.11
CA ALA A 148 19.28 9.95 0.05
C ALA A 148 20.76 9.72 -0.25
N ASP A 149 21.24 10.02 -1.46
CA ASP A 149 22.61 9.75 -1.91
C ASP A 149 22.98 8.27 -1.73
N LEU A 150 22.13 7.39 -2.25
CA LEU A 150 22.32 5.94 -2.28
C LEU A 150 22.37 5.46 -3.72
N GLU A 151 23.32 4.58 -4.00
CA GLU A 151 23.39 3.89 -5.29
C GLU A 151 22.18 2.96 -5.40
N SER A 152 21.46 3.01 -6.53
CA SER A 152 20.24 2.22 -6.69
C SER A 152 20.24 1.36 -7.95
N PHE A 153 19.72 0.13 -7.82
CA PHE A 153 19.53 -0.81 -8.91
C PHE A 153 18.08 -1.29 -8.95
N VAL A 154 17.46 -1.21 -10.12
CA VAL A 154 16.11 -1.71 -10.37
C VAL A 154 16.18 -2.80 -11.42
N PHE A 155 15.67 -3.99 -11.09
CA PHE A 155 15.66 -5.14 -11.99
C PHE A 155 14.26 -5.38 -12.53
N VAL A 156 14.15 -5.49 -13.85
CA VAL A 156 12.87 -5.65 -14.56
C VAL A 156 12.99 -6.68 -15.68
N PRO A 157 11.90 -7.36 -16.09
CA PRO A 157 11.84 -8.02 -17.39
C PRO A 157 12.15 -7.02 -18.52
N TYR A 158 12.81 -7.47 -19.58
CA TYR A 158 13.29 -6.58 -20.65
C TYR A 158 12.17 -5.94 -21.50
N ASP A 159 10.97 -6.50 -21.49
CA ASP A 159 9.86 -6.19 -22.40
C ASP A 159 8.88 -5.14 -21.85
N LEU A 160 9.36 -4.20 -21.02
CA LEU A 160 8.52 -3.15 -20.42
C LEU A 160 8.19 -1.98 -21.37
N GLU A 161 7.03 -1.38 -21.11
CA GLU A 161 6.58 -0.15 -21.76
C GLU A 161 7.52 1.05 -21.46
N ALA A 162 7.79 1.86 -22.48
CA ALA A 162 8.71 3.00 -22.40
C ALA A 162 8.37 4.00 -21.29
N THR A 163 7.08 4.25 -21.03
CA THR A 163 6.64 5.20 -19.99
C THR A 163 7.05 4.75 -18.59
N LYS A 164 7.01 3.43 -18.30
CA LYS A 164 7.40 2.87 -16.99
C LYS A 164 8.91 2.91 -16.80
N ILE A 165 9.65 2.69 -17.89
CA ILE A 165 11.11 2.83 -17.94
C ILE A 165 11.50 4.29 -17.63
N LEU A 166 10.92 5.25 -18.34
CA LEU A 166 11.18 6.69 -18.14
C LEU A 166 10.91 7.13 -16.70
N GLY A 167 9.73 6.79 -16.15
CA GLY A 167 9.33 7.16 -14.80
C GLY A 167 10.22 6.59 -13.70
N THR A 168 11.09 5.63 -14.02
CA THR A 168 12.07 5.04 -13.10
C THR A 168 13.48 5.58 -13.36
N MET A 169 13.92 5.59 -14.62
CA MET A 169 15.28 6.01 -15.01
C MET A 169 15.56 7.49 -14.77
N ILE A 170 14.53 8.34 -14.77
CA ILE A 170 14.71 9.79 -14.58
C ILE A 170 15.38 10.15 -13.24
N TYR A 171 15.30 9.27 -12.25
CA TYR A 171 15.95 9.43 -10.95
C TYR A 171 17.43 8.99 -10.93
N GLY A 172 18.00 8.60 -12.07
CA GLY A 172 19.41 8.18 -12.17
C GLY A 172 19.70 6.78 -11.61
N THR A 173 18.68 5.95 -11.43
CA THR A 173 18.87 4.56 -10.98
C THR A 173 19.42 3.67 -12.10
N ASN A 174 20.20 2.66 -11.73
CA ASN A 174 20.64 1.61 -12.66
C ASN A 174 19.48 0.67 -12.94
N LEU A 175 18.68 0.99 -13.96
CA LEU A 175 17.61 0.11 -14.44
C LEU A 175 18.19 -0.98 -15.34
N ILE A 176 18.06 -2.24 -14.92
CA ILE A 176 18.58 -3.42 -15.62
C ILE A 176 17.41 -4.26 -16.14
N GLY A 177 17.28 -4.32 -17.46
CA GLY A 177 16.39 -5.24 -18.15
C GLY A 177 16.98 -6.65 -18.21
N ILE A 178 16.20 -7.65 -17.82
CA ILE A 178 16.58 -9.06 -17.77
C ILE A 178 15.71 -9.85 -18.75
N HIS A 179 16.35 -10.68 -19.57
CA HIS A 179 15.64 -11.67 -20.39
C HIS A 179 15.15 -12.81 -19.50
N GLY A 180 13.93 -12.68 -18.99
CA GLY A 180 13.31 -13.67 -18.14
C GLY A 180 11.96 -13.22 -17.59
N THR A 181 11.25 -14.18 -17.02
CA THR A 181 10.00 -13.97 -16.28
C THR A 181 10.24 -13.22 -14.97
N TYR A 182 9.18 -12.67 -14.38
CA TYR A 182 9.26 -12.00 -13.08
C TYR A 182 9.85 -12.90 -11.97
N ASP A 183 9.55 -14.20 -12.00
CA ASP A 183 10.07 -15.16 -11.01
C ASP A 183 11.58 -15.38 -11.20
N GLU A 184 12.05 -15.46 -12.45
CA GLU A 184 13.49 -15.57 -12.76
C GLU A 184 14.25 -14.30 -12.33
N VAL A 185 13.65 -13.12 -12.51
CA VAL A 185 14.22 -11.86 -12.01
C VAL A 185 14.33 -11.86 -10.49
N ASN A 186 13.30 -12.31 -9.77
CA ASN A 186 13.34 -12.39 -8.30
C ASN A 186 14.36 -13.42 -7.80
N ARG A 187 14.48 -14.56 -8.48
CA ARG A 187 15.51 -15.57 -8.17
C ARG A 187 16.90 -14.97 -8.31
N LEU A 188 17.20 -14.33 -9.45
CA LEU A 188 18.47 -13.65 -9.67
C LEU A 188 18.75 -12.58 -8.61
N CYS A 189 17.75 -11.76 -8.26
CA CYS A 189 17.90 -10.75 -7.20
C CYS A 189 18.23 -11.36 -5.84
N SER A 190 17.68 -12.55 -5.53
CA SER A 190 17.99 -13.27 -4.29
C SER A 190 19.43 -13.78 -4.28
N GLU A 191 19.94 -14.26 -5.42
CA GLU A 191 21.34 -14.66 -5.59
C GLU A 191 22.29 -13.45 -5.48
N ILE A 192 21.95 -12.30 -6.09
CA ILE A 192 22.70 -11.05 -5.96
C ILE A 192 22.75 -10.60 -4.50
N ALA A 193 21.61 -10.67 -3.77
CA ALA A 193 21.56 -10.33 -2.35
C ALA A 193 22.41 -11.25 -1.47
N GLY A 194 22.58 -12.52 -1.85
CA GLY A 194 23.46 -13.47 -1.15
C GLY A 194 24.95 -13.27 -1.48
N LYS A 195 25.26 -12.80 -2.69
CA LYS A 195 26.65 -12.60 -3.16
C LYS A 195 27.22 -11.23 -2.80
N TYR A 196 26.42 -10.17 -2.90
CA TYR A 196 26.85 -8.79 -2.66
C TYR A 196 26.17 -8.20 -1.43
N LYS A 197 26.87 -7.30 -0.73
CA LYS A 197 26.33 -6.56 0.41
C LYS A 197 25.38 -5.45 -0.06
N TRP A 198 24.22 -5.83 -0.61
CA TRP A 198 23.20 -4.93 -1.14
C TRP A 198 21.89 -5.06 -0.34
N ALA A 199 21.19 -3.94 -0.17
CA ALA A 199 19.89 -3.90 0.50
C ALA A 199 18.76 -4.04 -0.54
N PHE A 200 18.26 -5.26 -0.72
CA PHE A 200 17.07 -5.52 -1.52
C PHE A 200 15.80 -5.26 -0.72
N VAL A 201 15.10 -4.19 -1.08
CA VAL A 201 13.93 -3.68 -0.35
C VAL A 201 12.83 -4.73 -0.24
N ASN A 202 12.61 -5.53 -1.29
CA ASN A 202 11.61 -6.60 -1.34
C ASN A 202 12.12 -7.99 -0.90
N ILE A 203 13.40 -8.13 -0.51
CA ILE A 203 14.02 -9.41 -0.14
C ILE A 203 14.59 -9.31 1.28
N ASN A 204 15.89 -9.06 1.45
CA ASN A 204 16.55 -9.08 2.76
C ASN A 204 16.16 -7.93 3.70
N MET A 205 15.54 -6.87 3.18
CA MET A 205 14.97 -5.79 4.00
C MET A 205 13.46 -5.94 4.25
N ARG A 206 12.83 -7.02 3.76
CA ARG A 206 11.37 -7.20 3.76
C ARG A 206 10.70 -7.06 5.14
N PRO A 207 11.25 -7.59 6.25
CA PRO A 207 10.63 -7.41 7.56
C PRO A 207 10.53 -5.95 7.99
N TYR A 208 11.55 -5.15 7.69
CA TYR A 208 11.58 -3.71 7.99
C TYR A 208 10.68 -2.92 7.03
N TYR A 209 10.79 -3.22 5.73
CA TYR A 209 9.95 -2.64 4.67
C TYR A 209 8.46 -2.74 5.01
N ALA A 210 7.99 -3.92 5.43
CA ALA A 210 6.57 -4.15 5.68
C ALA A 210 6.02 -3.24 6.79
N GLU A 211 6.82 -2.91 7.81
CA GLU A 211 6.42 -2.08 8.95
C GLU A 211 6.07 -0.65 8.55
N GLY A 212 6.63 -0.12 7.44
CA GLY A 212 6.26 1.21 6.94
C GLY A 212 4.78 1.33 6.59
N SER A 213 4.13 0.22 6.25
CA SER A 213 2.69 0.17 5.94
C SER A 213 1.84 0.57 7.15
N LYS A 214 2.30 0.32 8.38
CA LYS A 214 1.58 0.64 9.61
C LYS A 214 1.31 2.14 9.75
N SER A 215 2.18 2.98 9.19
CA SER A 215 2.02 4.43 9.23
C SER A 215 0.71 4.92 8.62
N MET A 216 0.18 4.23 7.59
CA MET A 216 -1.12 4.57 7.04
C MET A 216 -2.24 4.41 8.07
N GLY A 217 -2.23 3.33 8.85
CA GLY A 217 -3.24 3.09 9.87
C GLY A 217 -3.10 3.97 11.11
N TYR A 218 -1.87 4.29 11.55
CA TYR A 218 -1.67 5.30 12.59
C TYR A 218 -2.27 6.65 12.18
N GLU A 219 -2.05 7.07 10.94
CA GLU A 219 -2.60 8.31 10.42
C GLU A 219 -4.12 8.28 10.33
N ILE A 220 -4.72 7.15 9.94
CA ILE A 220 -6.18 6.99 9.95
C ILE A 220 -6.72 7.25 11.36
N VAL A 221 -6.14 6.63 12.39
CA VAL A 221 -6.59 6.80 13.78
C VAL A 221 -6.37 8.24 14.26
N GLU A 222 -5.19 8.81 14.01
CA GLU A 222 -4.89 10.18 14.43
C GLU A 222 -5.83 11.20 13.76
N GLN A 223 -6.02 11.10 12.44
CA GLN A 223 -6.83 12.03 11.65
C GLN A 223 -8.34 11.89 11.91
N LEU A 224 -8.79 10.75 12.46
CA LEU A 224 -10.16 10.56 12.99
C LEU A 224 -10.30 10.94 14.48
N GLY A 225 -9.35 11.72 15.01
CA GLY A 225 -9.42 12.21 16.39
C GLY A 225 -9.14 11.11 17.42
N TRP A 226 -8.20 10.22 17.13
CA TRP A 226 -7.81 9.08 17.97
C TRP A 226 -8.89 8.01 18.14
N ASN A 227 -9.64 7.76 17.06
CA ASN A 227 -10.64 6.70 16.97
C ASN A 227 -10.40 5.86 15.71
N THR A 228 -10.80 4.59 15.75
CA THR A 228 -10.84 3.75 14.55
C THR A 228 -12.13 3.94 13.77
N PRO A 229 -12.12 3.85 12.43
CA PRO A 229 -13.35 3.67 11.67
C PRO A 229 -13.95 2.29 11.97
N LYS A 230 -15.23 2.07 11.65
CA LYS A 230 -15.86 0.75 11.76
C LYS A 230 -15.40 -0.19 10.65
N HIS A 231 -15.17 0.33 9.45
CA HIS A 231 -14.78 -0.46 8.28
C HIS A 231 -13.59 0.16 7.56
N VAL A 232 -12.61 -0.66 7.17
CA VAL A 232 -11.50 -0.24 6.30
C VAL A 232 -11.41 -1.16 5.10
N VAL A 233 -11.50 -0.62 3.88
CA VAL A 233 -11.35 -1.37 2.64
C VAL A 233 -9.95 -1.13 2.07
N VAL A 234 -9.19 -2.20 1.89
CA VAL A 234 -7.76 -2.17 1.54
C VAL A 234 -7.51 -2.95 0.24
N PRO A 235 -6.89 -2.35 -0.80
CA PRO A 235 -6.48 -3.10 -1.97
C PRO A 235 -5.34 -4.06 -1.64
N MET A 236 -5.39 -5.27 -2.18
CA MET A 236 -4.44 -6.33 -1.88
C MET A 236 -3.67 -6.82 -3.11
N ALA A 237 -2.35 -6.63 -3.05
CA ALA A 237 -1.39 -7.37 -3.85
C ALA A 237 -0.87 -8.55 -3.03
N SER A 238 0.21 -8.36 -2.25
CA SER A 238 0.77 -9.40 -1.37
C SER A 238 -0.06 -9.66 -0.11
N GLY A 239 -0.97 -8.76 0.26
CA GLY A 239 -1.69 -8.77 1.54
C GLY A 239 -1.03 -7.94 2.67
N SER A 240 0.21 -7.45 2.48
CA SER A 240 0.98 -6.79 3.54
C SER A 240 0.30 -5.56 4.11
N LEU A 241 -0.17 -4.63 3.26
CA LEU A 241 -0.80 -3.38 3.70
C LEU A 241 -2.00 -3.65 4.62
N LEU A 242 -2.85 -4.60 4.24
CA LEU A 242 -4.03 -5.00 5.01
C LEU A 242 -3.63 -5.45 6.43
N THR A 243 -2.69 -6.39 6.52
CA THR A 243 -2.23 -6.91 7.83
C THR A 243 -1.60 -5.83 8.70
N LYS A 244 -0.95 -4.83 8.09
CA LYS A 244 -0.25 -3.77 8.81
C LYS A 244 -1.16 -2.63 9.23
N ILE A 245 -2.28 -2.41 8.56
CA ILE A 245 -3.34 -1.52 9.04
C ILE A 245 -3.93 -2.09 10.34
N ASP A 246 -4.32 -3.36 10.35
CA ASP A 246 -4.80 -4.03 11.58
C ASP A 246 -3.76 -3.97 12.71
N LYS A 247 -2.51 -4.36 12.41
CA LYS A 247 -1.40 -4.27 13.37
C LYS A 247 -1.24 -2.86 13.94
N SER A 248 -1.40 -1.81 13.14
CA SER A 248 -1.27 -0.43 13.62
C SER A 248 -2.34 -0.07 14.67
N PHE A 249 -3.58 -0.54 14.49
CA PHE A 249 -4.68 -0.31 15.43
C PHE A 249 -4.46 -1.11 16.71
N GLN A 250 -4.03 -2.36 16.59
CA GLN A 250 -3.67 -3.22 17.73
C GLN A 250 -2.51 -2.62 18.53
N GLU A 251 -1.49 -2.09 17.88
CA GLU A 251 -0.36 -1.48 18.57
C GLU A 251 -0.78 -0.21 19.31
N PHE A 252 -1.53 0.70 18.69
CA PHE A 252 -2.08 1.88 19.37
C PHE A 252 -2.98 1.51 20.55
N HIS A 253 -3.76 0.44 20.44
CA HIS A 253 -4.53 -0.09 21.56
C HIS A 253 -3.61 -0.62 22.68
N LYS A 254 -2.62 -1.43 22.32
CA LYS A 254 -1.66 -2.04 23.26
C LYS A 254 -0.89 -1.00 24.07
N ILE A 255 -0.47 0.10 23.45
CA ILE A 255 0.23 1.19 24.15
C ILE A 255 -0.72 2.22 24.77
N GLY A 256 -2.03 2.02 24.70
CA GLY A 256 -3.03 2.86 25.38
C GLY A 256 -3.39 4.18 24.68
N LEU A 257 -2.95 4.39 23.43
CA LEU A 257 -3.36 5.56 22.63
C LEU A 257 -4.79 5.42 22.08
N LEU A 258 -5.25 4.18 21.92
CA LEU A 258 -6.60 3.83 21.47
C LEU A 258 -7.34 3.02 22.54
N LYS A 259 -8.55 3.44 22.92
CA LYS A 259 -9.33 2.78 23.98
C LYS A 259 -9.87 1.41 23.56
N THR A 260 -10.41 1.32 22.35
CA THR A 260 -11.00 0.11 21.78
C THR A 260 -10.59 -0.02 20.32
N ASN A 261 -10.43 -1.25 19.84
CA ASN A 261 -10.22 -1.54 18.42
C ASN A 261 -11.39 -2.41 17.94
N GLU A 262 -12.33 -1.79 17.23
CA GLU A 262 -13.52 -2.46 16.68
C GLU A 262 -13.56 -2.40 15.15
N ALA A 263 -12.43 -2.04 14.52
CA ALA A 263 -12.36 -1.91 13.08
C ALA A 263 -12.41 -3.28 12.41
N LYS A 264 -13.30 -3.41 11.43
CA LYS A 264 -13.36 -4.56 10.53
C LYS A 264 -12.55 -4.24 9.28
N ILE A 265 -11.69 -5.18 8.86
CA ILE A 265 -10.77 -4.96 7.75
C ILE A 265 -11.20 -5.81 6.55
N TYR A 266 -11.40 -5.14 5.41
CA TYR A 266 -11.89 -5.73 4.17
C TYR A 266 -10.81 -5.73 3.09
N GLY A 267 -10.71 -6.83 2.36
CA GLY A 267 -9.74 -6.99 1.29
C GLY A 267 -10.36 -6.79 -0.10
N ALA A 268 -9.66 -6.06 -0.97
CA ALA A 268 -10.11 -5.80 -2.35
C ALA A 268 -9.09 -6.33 -3.37
N GLN A 269 -9.52 -7.19 -4.29
CA GLN A 269 -8.70 -7.69 -5.41
C GLN A 269 -9.38 -7.48 -6.76
N ALA A 270 -8.63 -7.60 -7.86
CA ALA A 270 -9.22 -7.68 -9.19
C ALA A 270 -9.57 -9.14 -9.50
N THR A 271 -10.68 -9.43 -10.17
CA THR A 271 -11.15 -10.80 -10.49
C THR A 271 -10.09 -11.60 -11.25
N GLY A 272 -9.35 -10.94 -12.14
CA GLY A 272 -8.24 -11.54 -12.88
C GLY A 272 -7.02 -11.94 -12.05
N CYS A 273 -6.96 -11.57 -10.77
CA CYS A 273 -5.91 -11.97 -9.83
C CYS A 273 -6.43 -11.86 -8.37
N SER A 274 -7.31 -12.78 -7.98
CA SER A 274 -8.01 -12.73 -6.68
C SER A 274 -7.78 -13.95 -5.75
N PRO A 275 -6.56 -14.48 -5.59
CA PRO A 275 -6.33 -15.71 -4.82
C PRO A 275 -6.73 -15.58 -3.33
N ILE A 276 -6.51 -14.42 -2.69
CA ILE A 276 -6.86 -14.19 -1.28
C ILE A 276 -8.38 -14.05 -1.14
N SER A 277 -9.01 -13.25 -2.00
CA SER A 277 -10.47 -13.08 -2.04
C SER A 277 -11.17 -14.43 -2.25
N THR A 278 -10.67 -15.25 -3.17
CA THR A 278 -11.17 -16.60 -3.41
C THR A 278 -11.03 -17.48 -2.17
N ALA A 279 -9.90 -17.44 -1.47
CA ALA A 279 -9.71 -18.21 -0.24
C ALA A 279 -10.68 -17.78 0.87
N VAL A 280 -10.85 -16.48 1.10
CA VAL A 280 -11.80 -15.96 2.11
C VAL A 280 -13.24 -16.33 1.77
N LYS A 281 -13.67 -16.19 0.51
CA LYS A 281 -15.03 -16.54 0.07
C LYS A 281 -15.34 -18.02 0.21
N ASN A 282 -14.35 -18.89 -0.01
CA ASN A 282 -14.51 -20.34 0.11
C ASN A 282 -14.10 -20.89 1.50
N ASN A 283 -13.73 -20.01 2.44
CA ASN A 283 -13.22 -20.38 3.77
C ASN A 283 -12.05 -21.40 3.70
N TRP A 284 -11.08 -21.13 2.81
CA TRP A 284 -9.88 -21.94 2.66
C TRP A 284 -8.76 -21.43 3.55
N ASP A 285 -8.07 -22.35 4.23
CA ASP A 285 -6.87 -22.02 5.01
C ASP A 285 -5.71 -21.57 4.13
N ILE A 286 -5.61 -22.12 2.91
CA ILE A 286 -4.52 -21.84 1.98
C ILE A 286 -5.12 -21.46 0.62
N PHE A 287 -4.68 -20.33 0.08
CA PHE A 287 -5.07 -19.90 -1.26
C PHE A 287 -4.31 -20.71 -2.33
N LYS A 288 -4.93 -20.86 -3.51
CA LYS A 288 -4.27 -21.44 -4.68
C LYS A 288 -3.61 -20.34 -5.49
N PRO A 289 -2.32 -20.45 -5.85
CA PRO A 289 -1.69 -19.50 -6.76
C PRO A 289 -2.42 -19.42 -8.09
N VAL A 290 -2.49 -18.23 -8.68
CA VAL A 290 -3.14 -17.99 -9.98
C VAL A 290 -2.18 -17.30 -10.93
N LYS A 291 -2.39 -17.47 -12.24
CA LYS A 291 -1.70 -16.65 -13.25
C LYS A 291 -2.46 -15.32 -13.40
N PRO A 292 -1.86 -14.16 -13.10
CA PRO A 292 -2.57 -12.90 -13.15
C PRO A 292 -3.02 -12.51 -14.57
N ASN A 293 -4.27 -12.08 -14.72
CA ASN A 293 -4.83 -11.58 -15.97
C ASN A 293 -5.80 -10.41 -15.73
N THR A 294 -5.27 -9.21 -15.51
CA THR A 294 -6.05 -7.99 -15.20
C THR A 294 -5.31 -6.73 -15.65
N ILE A 295 -6.03 -5.63 -15.86
CA ILE A 295 -5.46 -4.28 -15.98
C ILE A 295 -4.86 -3.75 -14.66
N ALA A 296 -5.23 -4.31 -13.50
CA ALA A 296 -4.74 -3.89 -12.19
C ALA A 296 -3.32 -4.42 -11.89
N LYS A 297 -2.34 -4.04 -12.73
CA LYS A 297 -0.96 -4.57 -12.70
C LYS A 297 -0.26 -4.42 -11.35
N SER A 298 -0.53 -3.34 -10.60
CA SER A 298 0.06 -3.13 -9.27
C SER A 298 -0.44 -4.11 -8.20
N LEU A 299 -1.58 -4.77 -8.45
CA LEU A 299 -2.18 -5.80 -7.58
C LEU A 299 -2.02 -7.23 -8.13
N ALA A 300 -1.41 -7.38 -9.31
CA ALA A 300 -1.32 -8.64 -10.05
C ALA A 300 -0.26 -9.61 -9.48
N ILE A 301 -0.38 -9.98 -8.21
CA ILE A 301 0.48 -10.97 -7.54
C ILE A 301 -0.31 -12.28 -7.37
N GLY A 302 0.02 -13.25 -8.22
CA GLY A 302 -0.66 -14.55 -8.27
C GLY A 302 -0.37 -15.47 -7.08
N ASN A 303 0.80 -15.31 -6.46
CA ASN A 303 1.22 -16.04 -5.26
C ASN A 303 1.59 -15.06 -4.13
N PRO A 304 0.61 -14.49 -3.42
CA PRO A 304 0.84 -13.42 -2.45
C PRO A 304 1.57 -13.90 -1.19
N ALA A 305 2.76 -13.35 -0.95
CA ALA A 305 3.62 -13.73 0.18
C ALA A 305 3.01 -13.48 1.58
N ASP A 306 2.05 -12.57 1.74
CA ASP A 306 1.33 -12.36 3.01
C ASP A 306 -0.15 -12.80 2.94
N GLY A 307 -0.54 -13.54 1.88
CA GLY A 307 -1.94 -13.86 1.59
C GLY A 307 -2.62 -14.67 2.69
N PHE A 308 -1.91 -15.63 3.28
CA PHE A 308 -2.38 -16.41 4.43
C PHE A 308 -2.74 -15.50 5.61
N TYR A 309 -1.84 -14.58 5.96
CA TYR A 309 -2.05 -13.67 7.08
C TYR A 309 -3.12 -12.63 6.79
N ALA A 310 -3.24 -12.18 5.53
CA ALA A 310 -4.30 -11.26 5.13
C ALA A 310 -5.68 -11.93 5.28
N ALA A 311 -5.85 -13.16 4.81
CA ALA A 311 -7.09 -13.91 5.01
C ALA A 311 -7.39 -14.10 6.51
N LYS A 312 -6.38 -14.46 7.31
CA LYS A 312 -6.51 -14.59 8.77
C LYS A 312 -6.95 -13.28 9.43
N THR A 313 -6.32 -12.14 9.10
CA THR A 313 -6.71 -10.82 9.63
C THR A 313 -8.15 -10.47 9.25
N VAL A 314 -8.56 -10.72 8.01
CA VAL A 314 -9.94 -10.48 7.57
C VAL A 314 -10.93 -11.29 8.41
N HIS A 315 -10.68 -12.58 8.63
CA HIS A 315 -11.53 -13.43 9.47
C HIS A 315 -11.54 -12.97 10.93
N GLN A 316 -10.37 -12.68 11.51
CA GLN A 316 -10.24 -12.27 12.92
C GLN A 316 -10.93 -10.93 13.23
N THR A 317 -10.91 -10.00 12.28
CA THR A 317 -11.58 -8.69 12.42
C THR A 317 -13.06 -8.76 12.05
N GLY A 318 -13.57 -9.92 11.61
CA GLY A 318 -14.95 -10.07 11.14
C GLY A 318 -15.25 -9.33 9.83
N GLY A 319 -14.22 -9.05 9.04
CA GLY A 319 -14.33 -8.43 7.72
C GLY A 319 -14.67 -9.44 6.62
N TRP A 320 -14.52 -9.01 5.37
CA TRP A 320 -14.75 -9.85 4.18
C TRP A 320 -13.82 -9.44 3.04
N CYS A 321 -13.68 -10.29 2.03
CA CYS A 321 -12.98 -9.96 0.79
C CYS A 321 -13.92 -10.03 -0.40
N GLU A 322 -13.72 -9.14 -1.35
CA GLU A 322 -14.33 -9.26 -2.66
C GLU A 322 -13.36 -8.94 -3.79
N ASP A 323 -13.78 -9.30 -4.99
CA ASP A 323 -13.09 -8.92 -6.22
C ASP A 323 -14.01 -8.27 -7.26
N VAL A 324 -13.39 -7.54 -8.18
CA VAL A 324 -14.07 -6.78 -9.24
C VAL A 324 -13.44 -6.98 -10.61
N SER A 325 -14.28 -6.99 -11.65
CA SER A 325 -13.83 -7.10 -13.04
C SER A 325 -13.07 -5.85 -13.48
N ASP A 326 -12.33 -5.95 -14.60
CA ASP A 326 -11.58 -4.81 -15.13
C ASP A 326 -12.50 -3.63 -15.51
N GLU A 327 -13.72 -3.91 -15.97
CA GLU A 327 -14.75 -2.89 -16.23
C GLU A 327 -15.20 -2.18 -14.95
N GLU A 328 -15.41 -2.95 -13.87
CA GLU A 328 -15.75 -2.41 -12.56
C GLU A 328 -14.59 -1.61 -11.94
N VAL A 329 -13.34 -2.00 -12.21
CA VAL A 329 -12.15 -1.21 -11.86
C VAL A 329 -12.20 0.16 -12.54
N ILE A 330 -12.43 0.20 -13.85
CA ILE A 330 -12.54 1.46 -14.60
C ILE A 330 -13.70 2.31 -14.07
N ALA A 331 -14.86 1.71 -13.80
CA ALA A 331 -16.00 2.39 -13.21
C ALA A 331 -15.66 2.97 -11.83
N GLY A 332 -14.93 2.24 -10.99
CA GLY A 332 -14.45 2.69 -9.68
C GLY A 332 -13.52 3.91 -9.78
N ILE A 333 -12.56 3.89 -10.71
CA ILE A 333 -11.67 5.04 -10.98
C ILE A 333 -12.49 6.28 -11.37
N ARG A 334 -13.42 6.10 -12.32
CA ARG A 334 -14.25 7.19 -12.83
C ARG A 334 -15.14 7.80 -11.75
N VAL A 335 -15.83 6.97 -11.00
CA VAL A 335 -16.70 7.41 -9.91
C VAL A 335 -15.90 8.19 -8.86
N LEU A 336 -14.72 7.70 -8.46
CA LEU A 336 -13.86 8.42 -7.51
C LEU A 336 -13.41 9.79 -8.05
N ALA A 337 -13.06 9.87 -9.33
CA ALA A 337 -12.68 11.12 -9.99
C ALA A 337 -13.86 12.11 -10.11
N GLU A 338 -15.03 11.64 -10.56
CA GLU A 338 -16.22 12.46 -10.82
C GLU A 338 -16.96 12.89 -9.53
N THR A 339 -16.77 12.15 -8.42
CA THR A 339 -17.38 12.48 -7.13
C THR A 339 -16.46 13.28 -6.21
N GLU A 340 -15.17 12.93 -6.13
CA GLU A 340 -14.25 13.48 -5.13
C GLU A 340 -13.06 14.25 -5.74
N GLY A 341 -12.94 14.28 -7.07
CA GLY A 341 -11.80 14.92 -7.76
C GLY A 341 -10.48 14.17 -7.56
N ILE A 342 -10.53 12.88 -7.26
CA ILE A 342 -9.34 12.04 -7.02
C ILE A 342 -9.15 11.09 -8.19
N PHE A 343 -8.12 11.35 -9.00
CA PHE A 343 -7.71 10.43 -10.07
C PHE A 343 -6.72 9.39 -9.53
N ALA A 344 -7.22 8.20 -9.22
CA ALA A 344 -6.44 7.09 -8.69
C ALA A 344 -6.01 6.09 -9.78
N GLU A 345 -4.93 5.34 -9.51
CA GLU A 345 -4.54 4.19 -10.34
C GLU A 345 -5.57 3.05 -10.25
N THR A 346 -5.37 1.98 -11.02
CA THR A 346 -6.24 0.80 -11.03
C THR A 346 -6.51 0.17 -9.66
N ALA A 347 -5.55 0.22 -8.72
CA ALA A 347 -5.77 -0.22 -7.34
C ALA A 347 -6.83 0.61 -6.59
N GLY A 348 -6.93 1.90 -6.88
CA GLY A 348 -8.00 2.75 -6.36
C GLY A 348 -9.37 2.35 -6.92
N GLY A 349 -9.44 2.03 -8.22
CA GLY A 349 -10.64 1.47 -8.85
C GLY A 349 -11.10 0.17 -8.21
N VAL A 350 -10.16 -0.76 -7.97
CA VAL A 350 -10.43 -2.03 -7.25
C VAL A 350 -11.03 -1.76 -5.87
N THR A 351 -10.44 -0.82 -5.10
CA THR A 351 -10.90 -0.49 -3.75
C THR A 351 -12.32 0.05 -3.75
N VAL A 352 -12.62 0.99 -4.64
CA VAL A 352 -13.95 1.61 -4.75
C VAL A 352 -15.00 0.61 -5.25
N GLY A 353 -14.67 -0.18 -6.27
CA GLY A 353 -15.56 -1.20 -6.82
C GLY A 353 -15.90 -2.27 -5.78
N VAL A 354 -14.91 -2.77 -5.03
CA VAL A 354 -15.13 -3.75 -3.97
C VAL A 354 -15.93 -3.14 -2.82
N ALA A 355 -15.64 -1.91 -2.41
CA ALA A 355 -16.44 -1.24 -1.38
C ALA A 355 -17.91 -1.16 -1.77
N LYS A 356 -18.21 -0.79 -3.03
CA LYS A 356 -19.56 -0.78 -3.59
C LYS A 356 -20.22 -2.16 -3.45
N LYS A 357 -19.57 -3.24 -3.91
CA LYS A 357 -20.12 -4.61 -3.79
C LYS A 357 -20.40 -5.01 -2.34
N LEU A 358 -19.46 -4.74 -1.42
CA LEU A 358 -19.60 -5.08 -0.01
C LEU A 358 -20.78 -4.33 0.66
N ILE A 359 -21.01 -3.07 0.27
CA ILE A 359 -22.17 -2.28 0.72
C ILE A 359 -23.46 -2.84 0.14
N GLU A 360 -23.50 -3.16 -1.15
CA GLU A 360 -24.68 -3.73 -1.84
C GLU A 360 -25.06 -5.10 -1.28
N GLN A 361 -24.06 -5.92 -0.91
CA GLN A 361 -24.24 -7.22 -0.25
C GLN A 361 -24.65 -7.10 1.23
N GLY A 362 -24.67 -5.90 1.81
CA GLY A 362 -24.95 -5.68 3.24
C GLY A 362 -23.83 -6.16 4.19
N ARG A 363 -22.64 -6.50 3.66
CA ARG A 363 -21.46 -6.87 4.45
C ARG A 363 -20.85 -5.68 5.19
N ILE A 364 -21.02 -4.48 4.62
CA ILE A 364 -20.71 -3.20 5.25
C ILE A 364 -22.04 -2.47 5.51
N PRO A 365 -22.43 -2.26 6.78
CA PRO A 365 -23.62 -1.48 7.14
C PRO A 365 -23.55 -0.04 6.63
N LYS A 366 -24.66 0.46 6.11
CA LYS A 366 -24.76 1.80 5.49
C LYS A 366 -24.67 2.95 6.49
N ASN A 367 -24.93 2.68 7.77
CA ASN A 367 -24.99 3.64 8.87
C ASN A 367 -23.70 3.67 9.72
N GLU A 368 -22.61 3.05 9.26
CA GLU A 368 -21.34 2.98 9.97
C GLU A 368 -20.21 3.64 9.16
N SER A 369 -19.12 4.01 9.86
CA SER A 369 -18.00 4.75 9.26
C SER A 369 -17.08 3.86 8.44
N ILE A 370 -16.77 4.30 7.22
CA ILE A 370 -15.98 3.54 6.24
C ILE A 370 -14.75 4.35 5.81
N VAL A 371 -13.58 3.72 5.74
CA VAL A 371 -12.37 4.29 5.13
C VAL A 371 -11.96 3.45 3.92
N LEU A 372 -11.75 4.11 2.77
CA LEU A 372 -11.16 3.48 1.59
C LEU A 372 -9.68 3.90 1.46
N CYS A 373 -8.79 2.92 1.36
CA CYS A 373 -7.36 3.15 1.17
C CYS A 373 -7.02 3.28 -0.31
N ILE A 374 -6.72 4.50 -0.78
CA ILE A 374 -6.36 4.77 -2.17
C ILE A 374 -4.84 4.91 -2.27
N THR A 375 -4.20 3.97 -2.96
CA THR A 375 -2.75 3.70 -2.79
C THR A 375 -1.82 4.31 -3.82
N GLY A 376 -2.34 4.85 -4.92
CA GLY A 376 -1.49 5.36 -6.00
C GLY A 376 -2.22 6.23 -7.01
N ASN A 377 -1.43 7.03 -7.73
CA ASN A 377 -1.90 8.09 -8.61
C ASN A 377 -2.29 7.59 -10.02
N GLY A 378 -3.42 8.08 -10.52
CA GLY A 378 -3.97 7.69 -11.82
C GLY A 378 -3.08 8.02 -13.02
N LEU A 379 -2.20 9.01 -12.90
CA LEU A 379 -1.26 9.36 -13.96
C LEU A 379 -0.27 8.22 -14.29
N LYS A 380 -0.16 7.21 -13.43
CA LYS A 380 0.71 6.05 -13.63
C LYS A 380 0.10 4.90 -14.43
N THR A 381 -1.22 4.92 -14.63
CA THR A 381 -1.96 3.85 -15.33
C THR A 381 -2.99 4.45 -16.29
N GLN A 382 -2.60 5.47 -17.04
CA GLN A 382 -3.49 6.18 -17.96
C GLN A 382 -4.01 5.24 -19.06
N GLU A 383 -3.20 4.28 -19.48
CA GLU A 383 -3.54 3.26 -20.47
C GLU A 383 -4.73 2.38 -20.06
N ALA A 384 -4.99 2.27 -18.75
CA ALA A 384 -6.09 1.48 -18.21
C ALA A 384 -7.46 2.17 -18.37
N VAL A 385 -7.48 3.49 -18.58
CA VAL A 385 -8.72 4.28 -18.70
C VAL A 385 -8.81 4.87 -20.10
N ARG A 386 -9.71 4.31 -20.92
CA ARG A 386 -10.02 4.87 -22.24
C ARG A 386 -11.29 5.71 -22.15
N LEU A 387 -11.14 7.02 -22.29
CA LEU A 387 -12.26 7.96 -22.42
C LEU A 387 -12.52 8.26 -23.90
N GLY A 388 -13.75 8.66 -24.22
CA GLY A 388 -14.10 9.15 -25.56
C GLY A 388 -13.35 10.42 -25.94
N LYS A 389 -13.34 10.77 -27.23
CA LYS A 389 -12.76 12.04 -27.69
C LYS A 389 -13.64 13.21 -27.23
N PRO A 390 -13.05 14.37 -26.89
CA PRO A 390 -13.83 15.56 -26.59
C PRO A 390 -14.66 15.97 -27.83
N PRO A 391 -15.90 16.47 -27.65
CA PRO A 391 -16.64 17.05 -28.76
C PRO A 391 -15.86 18.24 -29.33
N VAL A 392 -15.83 18.35 -30.65
CA VAL A 392 -15.14 19.43 -31.36
C VAL A 392 -16.21 20.31 -32.01
N ILE A 393 -16.23 21.57 -31.61
CA ILE A 393 -17.13 22.60 -32.16
C ILE A 393 -16.29 23.75 -32.71
N LYS A 394 -16.87 24.54 -33.62
CA LYS A 394 -16.31 25.83 -34.03
C LYS A 394 -16.36 26.83 -32.87
N PRO A 395 -15.56 27.91 -32.90
CA PRO A 395 -15.65 29.01 -31.95
C PRO A 395 -16.93 29.85 -32.18
N SER A 396 -18.08 29.24 -31.95
CA SER A 396 -19.42 29.79 -32.20
C SER A 396 -20.33 29.54 -31.01
N LEU A 397 -21.00 30.58 -30.56
CA LEU A 397 -22.00 30.47 -29.49
C LEU A 397 -23.14 29.52 -29.88
N THR A 398 -23.55 29.53 -31.16
CA THR A 398 -24.60 28.63 -31.66
C THR A 398 -24.22 27.15 -31.53
N GLU A 399 -22.97 26.79 -31.86
CA GLU A 399 -22.53 25.40 -31.73
C GLU A 399 -22.33 25.00 -30.26
N PHE A 400 -21.88 25.93 -29.41
CA PHE A 400 -21.80 25.71 -27.97
C PHE A 400 -23.18 25.49 -27.36
N ASP A 401 -24.15 26.36 -27.67
CA ASP A 401 -25.53 26.26 -27.20
C ASP A 401 -26.17 24.95 -27.63
N ALA A 402 -25.96 24.53 -28.88
CA ALA A 402 -26.43 23.23 -29.36
C ALA A 402 -25.82 22.05 -28.58
N LEU A 403 -24.54 22.14 -28.20
CA LEU A 403 -23.83 21.11 -27.44
C LEU A 403 -24.31 21.00 -25.97
N VAL A 404 -24.64 22.12 -25.34
CA VAL A 404 -24.99 22.16 -23.90
C VAL A 404 -26.49 22.12 -23.62
N LYS A 405 -27.33 22.26 -24.66
CA LYS A 405 -28.80 22.27 -24.54
C LYS A 405 -29.38 21.10 -23.74
N ASP A 406 -28.76 19.93 -23.85
CA ASP A 406 -29.19 18.71 -23.14
C ASP A 406 -28.47 18.49 -21.80
N LYS A 407 -27.45 19.31 -21.48
CA LYS A 407 -26.65 19.20 -20.23
C LYS A 407 -27.07 20.18 -19.13
N ILE A 408 -27.82 21.24 -19.47
CA ILE A 408 -28.20 22.33 -18.56
C ILE A 408 -29.71 22.27 -18.18
N LYS A 409 -30.44 21.24 -18.63
CA LYS A 409 -31.76 20.91 -18.06
C LYS A 409 -31.60 20.15 -16.76
#